data_AF-A0A4Q9KVT4-F1
#
_entry.id   AF-A0A4Q9KVT4-F1
#
_cell.length_a   1.000
_cell.length_b   1.000
_cell.length_c   1.000
_cell.angle_alpha   90.00
_cell.angle_beta   90.00
_cell.angle_gamma   90.00
#
_symmetry.space_group_name_H-M   'P 1'
#
loop_
_entity.id
_entity.type
_entity.pdbx_description
1 polymer ?
#
loop_
_entity_poly.entity_id
_entity_poly.type
_entity_poly.pdbx_seq_one_letter_code
_entity_poly.pdbx_strand_id
1 'polypeptide(L)'
;MHSKNKIGKILKLFFTFLQSLLFITGISISLIFITLYIKEHRLLEIPFKLLIYVIVIGVLFISISVTGIIISTASSSSRRRRGEVRGEGNSNKDNSIDNSNKDTKDKDTKDKNINTTHNTHVLNTLYVILSLTLLNILLINIIKHNKSISKIRGYASGRWNRLSERQKVFIQNRLECCGYSNSSDRVGGKGCVSSVGCGDRFVKIGESVKLAVQRIWVSVFFIVSMSLAILAILKMK
;
A
#
# COMPACT_ATOMS: atom_id res chain seq x y z
N MET A 1 3.10 -23.81 29.02
CA MET A 1 2.19 -23.77 27.84
C MET A 1 1.45 -22.43 27.63
N HIS A 2 1.16 -21.66 28.68
CA HIS A 2 0.33 -20.44 28.59
C HIS A 2 0.93 -19.27 27.75
N SER A 3 2.26 -19.12 27.72
CA SER A 3 2.95 -18.04 26.98
C SER A 3 2.89 -18.20 25.46
N LYS A 4 3.00 -19.45 24.94
CA LYS A 4 2.99 -19.72 23.49
C LYS A 4 1.69 -19.26 22.80
N ASN A 5 0.55 -19.37 23.49
CA ASN A 5 -0.75 -18.92 23.00
C ASN A 5 -0.92 -17.38 23.04
N LYS A 6 -0.24 -16.67 23.94
CA LYS A 6 -0.27 -15.20 23.99
C LYS A 6 0.48 -14.60 22.80
N ILE A 7 1.69 -15.10 22.51
CA ILE A 7 2.54 -14.61 21.41
C ILE A 7 1.84 -14.73 20.04
N GLY A 8 1.15 -15.85 19.78
CA GLY A 8 0.43 -16.03 18.51
C GLY A 8 -0.74 -15.06 18.32
N LYS A 9 -1.41 -14.64 19.40
CA LYS A 9 -2.47 -13.63 19.34
C LYS A 9 -1.90 -12.24 19.05
N ILE A 10 -0.79 -11.89 19.71
CA ILE A 10 -0.10 -10.60 19.51
C ILE A 10 0.38 -10.47 18.07
N LEU A 11 1.06 -11.51 17.53
CA LEU A 11 1.53 -11.50 16.15
C LEU A 11 0.40 -11.35 15.13
N LYS A 12 -0.76 -11.98 15.36
CA LYS A 12 -1.94 -11.82 14.51
C LYS A 12 -2.51 -10.40 14.57
N LEU A 13 -2.64 -9.84 15.78
CA LEU A 13 -3.10 -8.47 15.95
C LEU A 13 -2.18 -7.48 15.23
N PHE A 14 -0.87 -7.67 15.40
CA PHE A 14 0.15 -6.86 14.74
C PHE A 14 0.12 -7.03 13.21
N PHE A 15 -0.04 -8.25 12.71
CA PHE A 15 -0.22 -8.50 11.27
C PHE A 15 -1.44 -7.78 10.71
N THR A 16 -2.61 -7.89 11.36
CA THR A 16 -3.82 -7.18 10.94
C THR A 16 -3.62 -5.66 10.95
N PHE A 17 -2.92 -5.14 11.95
CA PHE A 17 -2.57 -3.71 12.01
C PHE A 17 -1.72 -3.28 10.81
N LEU A 18 -0.69 -4.04 10.43
CA LEU A 18 0.11 -3.77 9.25
C LEU A 18 -0.73 -3.79 7.96
N GLN A 19 -1.66 -4.74 7.83
CA GLN A 19 -2.56 -4.81 6.66
C GLN A 19 -3.49 -3.59 6.56
N SER A 20 -4.02 -3.12 7.70
CA SER A 20 -4.84 -1.91 7.76
C SER A 20 -4.06 -0.66 7.35
N LEU A 21 -2.80 -0.52 7.78
CA LEU A 21 -1.95 0.59 7.34
C LEU A 21 -1.73 0.57 5.82
N LEU A 22 -1.47 -0.62 5.25
CA LEU A 22 -1.27 -0.77 3.81
C LEU A 22 -2.55 -0.43 3.03
N PHE A 23 -3.72 -0.82 3.55
CA PHE A 23 -5.03 -0.53 2.95
C PHE A 23 -5.30 0.97 2.88
N ILE A 24 -5.15 1.66 4.02
CA ILE A 24 -5.33 3.11 4.12
C ILE A 24 -4.37 3.84 3.19
N THR A 25 -3.12 3.37 3.10
CA THR A 25 -2.11 3.93 2.21
C THR A 25 -2.52 3.79 0.74
N GLY A 26 -2.99 2.61 0.33
CA GLY A 26 -3.46 2.36 -1.04
C GLY A 26 -4.61 3.28 -1.46
N ILE A 27 -5.61 3.43 -0.59
CA ILE A 27 -6.75 4.34 -0.83
C ILE A 27 -6.28 5.80 -0.87
N SER A 28 -5.49 6.22 0.12
CA SER A 28 -5.03 7.62 0.23
C SER A 28 -4.24 8.05 -1.01
N ILE A 29 -3.29 7.23 -1.45
CA ILE A 29 -2.49 7.51 -2.66
C ILE A 29 -3.39 7.60 -3.89
N SER A 30 -4.34 6.67 -4.04
CA SER A 30 -5.25 6.66 -5.19
C SER A 30 -6.11 7.92 -5.22
N LEU A 31 -6.71 8.32 -4.10
CA LEU A 31 -7.54 9.52 -4.00
C LEU A 31 -6.74 10.81 -4.26
N ILE A 32 -5.54 10.91 -3.69
CA ILE A 32 -4.67 12.08 -3.90
C ILE A 32 -4.34 12.22 -5.39
N PHE A 33 -3.91 11.13 -6.06
CA PHE A 33 -3.54 11.19 -7.47
C PHE A 33 -4.73 11.43 -8.40
N ILE A 34 -5.88 10.81 -8.13
CA ILE A 34 -7.11 11.09 -8.90
C ILE A 34 -7.52 12.55 -8.73
N THR A 35 -7.49 13.09 -7.51
CA THR A 35 -7.82 14.49 -7.25
C THR A 35 -6.86 15.44 -7.96
N LEU A 36 -5.55 15.16 -7.89
CA LEU A 36 -4.53 15.93 -8.60
C LEU A 36 -4.74 15.88 -10.12
N TYR A 37 -5.11 14.72 -10.66
CA TYR A 37 -5.41 14.59 -12.07
C TYR A 37 -6.64 15.42 -12.45
N ILE A 38 -7.77 15.27 -11.76
CA ILE A 38 -9.01 15.99 -12.11
C ILE A 38 -8.83 17.52 -11.98
N LYS A 39 -8.21 18.00 -10.91
CA LYS A 39 -8.10 19.44 -10.64
C LYS A 39 -7.00 20.12 -11.45
N GLU A 40 -5.86 19.44 -11.61
CA GLU A 40 -4.63 20.09 -12.07
C GLU A 40 -4.08 19.53 -13.39
N HIS A 41 -4.79 18.64 -14.09
CA HIS A 41 -4.29 18.06 -15.35
C HIS A 41 -3.92 19.12 -16.40
N ARG A 42 -4.65 20.25 -16.46
CA ARG A 42 -4.30 21.36 -17.36
C ARG A 42 -3.02 22.10 -16.96
N LEU A 43 -2.72 22.18 -15.66
CA LEU A 43 -1.54 22.86 -15.14
C LEU A 43 -0.30 21.97 -15.12
N LEU A 44 -0.44 20.69 -14.78
CA LEU A 44 0.69 19.78 -14.63
C LEU A 44 0.96 18.89 -15.87
N GLU A 45 0.07 18.85 -16.87
CA GLU A 45 0.19 17.98 -18.07
C GLU A 45 0.57 16.54 -17.69
N ILE A 46 -0.06 16.01 -16.63
CA ILE A 46 0.27 14.69 -16.09
C ILE A 46 -0.05 13.65 -17.16
N PRO A 47 0.93 12.86 -17.63
CA PRO A 47 0.68 11.87 -18.67
C PRO A 47 -0.29 10.82 -18.14
N PHE A 48 -1.32 10.49 -18.92
CA PHE A 48 -2.33 9.48 -18.55
C PHE A 48 -1.71 8.13 -18.16
N LYS A 49 -0.57 7.77 -18.77
CA LYS A 49 0.22 6.58 -18.40
C LYS A 49 0.62 6.57 -16.92
N LEU A 50 0.97 7.71 -16.33
CA LEU A 50 1.33 7.82 -14.92
C LEU A 50 0.11 7.66 -14.01
N LEU A 51 -1.05 8.16 -14.42
CA LEU A 51 -2.29 7.94 -13.69
C LEU A 51 -2.65 6.46 -13.62
N ILE A 52 -2.66 5.76 -14.77
CA ILE A 52 -2.91 4.31 -14.82
C ILE A 52 -1.93 3.58 -13.90
N TYR A 53 -0.64 3.92 -13.99
CA TYR A 53 0.40 3.29 -13.18
C TYR A 53 0.12 3.42 -11.67
N VAL A 54 -0.25 4.60 -11.19
CA VAL A 54 -0.56 4.83 -9.77
C VAL A 54 -1.83 4.08 -9.36
N ILE A 55 -2.87 4.06 -10.19
CA ILE A 55 -4.11 3.32 -9.91
C ILE A 55 -3.82 1.82 -9.79
N VAL A 56 -3.05 1.25 -10.71
CA VAL A 56 -2.66 -0.17 -10.68
C VAL A 56 -1.91 -0.50 -9.39
N ILE A 57 -0.98 0.35 -8.95
CA ILE A 57 -0.30 0.18 -7.67
C ILE A 57 -1.28 0.27 -6.50
N GLY A 58 -2.19 1.25 -6.50
CA GLY A 58 -3.21 1.40 -5.47
C GLY A 58 -4.09 0.16 -5.33
N VAL A 59 -4.55 -0.39 -6.46
CA VAL A 59 -5.33 -1.65 -6.50
C VAL A 59 -4.50 -2.82 -5.98
N LEU A 60 -3.22 -2.90 -6.30
CA LEU A 60 -2.32 -3.93 -5.79
C LEU A 60 -2.18 -3.87 -4.26
N PHE A 61 -2.03 -2.67 -3.69
CA PHE A 61 -2.00 -2.47 -2.23
C PHE A 61 -3.30 -2.95 -1.59
N ILE A 62 -4.45 -2.51 -2.12
CA ILE A 62 -5.77 -2.89 -1.61
C ILE A 62 -5.96 -4.41 -1.67
N SER A 63 -5.58 -5.04 -2.78
CA SER A 63 -5.71 -6.49 -2.98
C SER A 63 -4.88 -7.30 -1.98
N ILE A 64 -3.63 -6.88 -1.75
CA ILE A 64 -2.73 -7.49 -0.75
C ILE A 64 -3.32 -7.34 0.65
N SER A 65 -3.75 -6.13 1.01
CA SER A 65 -4.35 -5.85 2.32
C SER A 65 -5.60 -6.67 2.59
N VAL A 66 -6.53 -6.72 1.63
CA VAL A 66 -7.77 -7.47 1.75
C VAL A 66 -7.47 -8.96 1.91
N THR A 67 -6.57 -9.50 1.10
CA THR A 67 -6.18 -10.93 1.19
C THR A 67 -5.50 -11.22 2.53
N GLY A 68 -4.63 -10.32 3.02
CA GLY A 68 -4.01 -10.43 4.34
C GLY A 68 -5.03 -10.44 5.49
N ILE A 69 -6.03 -9.54 5.45
CA ILE A 69 -7.10 -9.49 6.47
C ILE A 69 -7.92 -10.79 6.45
N ILE A 70 -8.26 -11.30 5.26
CA ILE A 70 -9.00 -12.57 5.11
C ILE A 70 -8.19 -13.74 5.69
N ILE A 71 -6.88 -13.80 5.43
CA ILE A 71 -6.00 -14.85 6.00
C ILE A 71 -5.98 -14.77 7.53
N SER A 72 -5.88 -13.56 8.09
CA SER A 72 -5.85 -13.34 9.54
C SER A 72 -7.14 -13.81 10.23
N THR A 73 -8.30 -13.52 9.61
CA THR A 73 -9.63 -13.91 10.11
C THR A 73 -9.92 -15.40 9.91
N ALA A 74 -9.58 -16.00 8.77
CA ALA A 74 -9.74 -17.44 8.53
C ALA A 74 -8.92 -18.29 9.53
N SER A 75 -7.75 -17.78 9.95
CA SER A 75 -6.91 -18.44 10.94
C SER A 75 -7.48 -18.39 12.38
N SER A 76 -8.44 -17.51 12.68
CA SER A 76 -9.08 -17.44 14.01
C SER A 76 -10.26 -18.41 14.14
N SER A 77 -11.04 -18.58 13.06
CA SER A 77 -12.20 -19.47 13.02
C SER A 77 -11.80 -20.95 13.01
N SER A 78 -10.75 -21.31 12.28
CA SER A 78 -10.27 -22.70 12.19
C SER A 78 -9.71 -23.24 13.53
N ARG A 79 -9.17 -22.37 14.38
CA ARG A 79 -8.68 -22.76 15.72
C ARG A 79 -9.79 -22.98 16.74
N ARG A 80 -10.95 -22.32 16.58
CA ARG A 80 -12.14 -22.54 17.43
C ARG A 80 -12.71 -23.94 17.21
N ARG A 81 -12.89 -24.36 15.96
CA ARG A 81 -13.40 -25.71 15.64
C ARG A 81 -12.49 -26.84 16.13
N ARG A 82 -11.17 -26.67 16.10
CA ARG A 82 -10.22 -27.69 16.58
C ARG A 82 -10.17 -27.84 18.11
N GLY A 83 -10.64 -26.82 18.85
CA GLY A 83 -10.76 -26.87 20.31
C GLY A 83 -12.05 -27.54 20.78
N GLU A 84 -13.12 -27.42 19.99
CA GLU A 84 -14.45 -27.97 20.31
C GLU A 84 -14.52 -29.49 20.07
N VAL A 85 -13.88 -29.99 18.99
CA VAL A 85 -13.79 -31.44 18.71
C VAL A 85 -12.92 -32.21 19.71
N ARG A 86 -12.14 -31.53 20.56
CA ARG A 86 -11.27 -32.16 21.56
C ARG A 86 -11.85 -32.11 22.99
N GLY A 87 -13.06 -31.61 23.17
CA GLY A 87 -13.71 -31.39 24.48
C GLY A 87 -14.85 -32.37 24.84
N GLU A 88 -15.40 -33.12 23.89
CA GLU A 88 -16.47 -34.11 24.18
C GLU A 88 -15.89 -35.52 24.25
N GLY A 89 -15.35 -35.84 25.42
CA GLY A 89 -14.84 -37.16 25.74
C GLY A 89 -15.09 -37.52 27.19
N ASN A 90 -16.32 -37.33 27.67
CA ASN A 90 -16.89 -38.14 28.74
C ASN A 90 -18.38 -37.84 28.97
N SER A 91 -19.24 -38.69 28.42
CA SER A 91 -20.46 -39.12 29.11
C SER A 91 -20.93 -40.44 28.51
N ASN A 92 -20.87 -41.50 29.31
CA ASN A 92 -21.60 -42.74 29.09
C ASN A 92 -23.11 -42.43 29.03
N LYS A 93 -23.80 -42.89 28.00
CA LYS A 93 -25.05 -43.65 28.17
C LYS A 93 -25.50 -44.27 26.85
N ASP A 94 -25.84 -45.54 26.96
CA ASP A 94 -26.48 -46.39 25.97
C ASP A 94 -27.68 -45.73 25.30
N ASN A 95 -27.81 -45.91 23.98
CA ASN A 95 -29.03 -46.42 23.36
C ASN A 95 -28.79 -46.65 21.86
N SER A 96 -29.20 -47.84 21.39
CA SER A 96 -29.35 -48.16 19.98
C SER A 96 -30.34 -47.19 19.32
N ILE A 97 -30.05 -46.73 18.10
CA ILE A 97 -30.99 -46.56 16.97
C ILE A 97 -30.23 -45.91 15.79
N ASP A 98 -30.38 -46.55 14.63
CA ASP A 98 -30.12 -46.12 13.25
C ASP A 98 -28.70 -45.73 12.79
N ASN A 99 -28.02 -46.71 12.18
CA ASN A 99 -26.73 -46.56 11.50
C ASN A 99 -26.83 -46.05 10.04
N SER A 100 -27.98 -45.56 9.58
CA SER A 100 -28.17 -45.13 8.19
C SER A 100 -27.86 -43.66 7.90
N ASN A 101 -27.67 -42.82 8.94
CA ASN A 101 -27.54 -41.35 8.79
C ASN A 101 -26.18 -40.78 9.24
N LYS A 102 -25.26 -41.64 9.68
CA LYS A 102 -23.93 -41.25 10.16
C LYS A 102 -22.94 -41.04 9.01
N ASP A 103 -23.03 -41.88 7.98
CA ASP A 103 -22.14 -41.83 6.81
C ASP A 103 -22.35 -40.56 5.96
N THR A 104 -23.59 -40.08 5.83
CA THR A 104 -23.91 -38.85 5.08
C THR A 104 -23.37 -37.60 5.77
N LYS A 105 -23.48 -37.54 7.10
CA LYS A 105 -23.00 -36.42 7.92
C LYS A 105 -21.47 -36.34 7.96
N ASP A 106 -20.79 -37.49 8.00
CA ASP A 106 -19.33 -37.55 7.96
C ASP A 106 -18.79 -37.19 6.56
N LYS A 107 -19.46 -37.58 5.48
CA LYS A 107 -19.08 -37.22 4.10
C LYS A 107 -19.21 -35.71 3.86
N ASP A 108 -20.34 -35.10 4.23
CA ASP A 108 -20.55 -33.65 4.12
C ASP A 108 -19.56 -32.83 4.96
N THR A 109 -19.17 -33.34 6.14
CA THR A 109 -18.20 -32.67 7.01
C THR A 109 -16.77 -32.79 6.45
N LYS A 110 -16.44 -33.92 5.82
CA LYS A 110 -15.14 -34.16 5.19
C LYS A 110 -14.97 -33.31 3.92
N ASP A 111 -15.98 -33.25 3.06
CA ASP A 111 -15.95 -32.46 1.83
C ASP A 111 -15.89 -30.95 2.12
N LYS A 112 -16.61 -30.49 3.15
CA LYS A 112 -16.54 -29.09 3.61
C LYS A 112 -15.17 -28.74 4.20
N ASN A 113 -14.51 -29.66 4.91
CA ASN A 113 -13.17 -29.45 5.44
C ASN A 113 -12.09 -29.46 4.34
N ILE A 114 -12.21 -30.30 3.32
CA ILE A 114 -11.30 -30.34 2.16
C ILE A 114 -11.37 -29.03 1.38
N ASN A 115 -12.58 -28.56 1.05
CA ASN A 115 -12.80 -27.31 0.32
C ASN A 115 -12.29 -26.07 1.09
N THR A 116 -12.49 -26.04 2.41
CA THR A 116 -12.02 -24.93 3.26
C THR A 116 -10.49 -24.88 3.35
N THR A 117 -9.84 -26.03 3.41
CA THR A 117 -8.38 -26.15 3.50
C THR A 117 -7.72 -25.75 2.18
N HIS A 118 -8.25 -26.23 1.05
CA HIS A 118 -7.79 -25.89 -0.30
C HIS A 118 -7.85 -24.37 -0.55
N ASN A 119 -8.99 -23.74 -0.24
CA ASN A 119 -9.16 -22.29 -0.42
C ASN A 119 -8.20 -21.46 0.44
N THR A 120 -7.89 -21.93 1.65
CA THR A 120 -6.92 -21.27 2.53
C THR A 120 -5.50 -21.33 1.95
N HIS A 121 -5.10 -22.47 1.38
CA HIS A 121 -3.80 -22.60 0.72
C HIS A 121 -3.67 -21.68 -0.50
N VAL A 122 -4.68 -21.66 -1.37
CA VAL A 122 -4.72 -20.79 -2.55
C VAL A 122 -4.59 -19.32 -2.15
N LEU A 123 -5.32 -18.87 -1.12
CA LEU A 123 -5.24 -17.49 -0.62
C LEU A 123 -3.85 -17.13 -0.08
N ASN A 124 -3.20 -18.02 0.67
CA ASN A 124 -1.84 -17.76 1.17
C ASN A 124 -0.84 -17.65 0.02
N THR A 125 -0.92 -18.58 -0.96
CA THR A 125 -0.06 -18.55 -2.14
C THR A 125 -0.24 -17.27 -2.93
N LEU A 126 -1.50 -16.86 -3.16
CA LEU A 126 -1.83 -15.61 -3.82
C LEU A 126 -1.26 -14.39 -3.07
N TYR A 127 -1.43 -14.34 -1.74
CA TYR A 127 -0.89 -13.28 -0.92
C TYR A 127 0.64 -13.16 -1.04
N VAL A 128 1.35 -14.30 -1.01
CA VAL A 128 2.81 -14.33 -1.14
C VAL A 128 3.24 -13.84 -2.52
N ILE A 129 2.61 -14.33 -3.60
CA ILE A 129 2.91 -13.89 -4.97
C ILE A 129 2.70 -12.40 -5.11
N LEU A 130 1.53 -11.88 -4.72
CA LEU A 130 1.22 -10.45 -4.82
C LEU A 130 2.21 -9.59 -4.01
N SER A 131 2.54 -10.02 -2.79
CA SER A 131 3.50 -9.31 -1.93
C SER A 131 4.89 -9.28 -2.55
N LEU A 132 5.37 -10.39 -3.12
CA LEU A 132 6.65 -10.45 -3.81
C LEU A 132 6.65 -9.57 -5.08
N THR A 133 5.58 -9.61 -5.88
CA THR A 133 5.44 -8.71 -7.04
C THR A 133 5.51 -7.25 -6.60
N LEU A 134 4.80 -6.88 -5.53
CA LEU A 134 4.86 -5.52 -4.99
C LEU A 134 6.27 -5.15 -4.51
N LEU A 135 6.94 -6.00 -3.74
CA LEU A 135 8.30 -5.75 -3.27
C LEU A 135 9.28 -5.51 -4.42
N ASN A 136 9.18 -6.29 -5.50
CA ASN A 136 9.99 -6.09 -6.71
C ASN A 136 9.71 -4.74 -7.39
N ILE A 137 8.44 -4.35 -7.50
CA ILE A 137 8.06 -3.04 -8.04
C ILE A 137 8.60 -1.90 -7.16
N LEU A 138 8.45 -2.00 -5.83
CA LEU A 138 8.98 -1.01 -4.88
C LEU A 138 10.51 -0.88 -5.02
N LEU A 139 11.23 -2.00 -5.13
CA LEU A 139 12.69 -2.03 -5.28
C LEU A 139 13.15 -1.35 -6.57
N ILE A 140 12.52 -1.69 -7.71
CA ILE A 140 12.82 -1.07 -9.00
C ILE A 140 12.61 0.45 -8.93
N ASN A 141 11.53 0.89 -8.29
CA ASN A 141 11.24 2.32 -8.12
C ASN A 141 12.27 3.02 -7.26
N ILE A 142 12.68 2.44 -6.12
CA ILE A 142 13.74 3.00 -5.26
C ILE A 142 15.04 3.18 -6.06
N ILE A 143 15.44 2.18 -6.85
CA ILE A 143 16.67 2.22 -7.66
C ILE A 143 16.57 3.29 -8.76
N LYS A 144 15.45 3.34 -9.50
CA LYS A 144 15.26 4.31 -10.58
C LYS A 144 15.17 5.74 -10.07
N HIS A 145 14.50 5.94 -8.95
CA HIS A 145 14.24 7.26 -8.37
C HIS A 145 15.54 7.97 -7.94
N ASN A 146 16.57 7.21 -7.56
CA ASN A 146 17.85 7.80 -7.15
C ASN A 146 18.54 8.58 -8.29
N LYS A 147 18.30 8.21 -9.56
CA LYS A 147 19.00 8.75 -10.75
C LYS A 147 18.42 10.06 -11.36
N SER A 148 17.35 10.65 -10.81
CA SER A 148 16.52 11.64 -11.57
C SER A 148 16.45 13.08 -11.03
N ILE A 149 17.53 13.67 -10.49
CA ILE A 149 17.50 15.09 -10.06
C ILE A 149 17.76 16.08 -11.22
N SER A 150 18.70 15.77 -12.12
CA SER A 150 19.06 16.67 -13.22
C SER A 150 17.93 16.98 -14.20
N LYS A 151 16.95 16.07 -14.31
CA LYS A 151 15.76 16.23 -15.18
C LYS A 151 14.75 17.25 -14.62
N ILE A 152 14.73 17.48 -13.31
CA ILE A 152 13.74 18.38 -12.68
C ILE A 152 13.96 19.82 -13.13
N ARG A 153 15.21 20.29 -13.18
CA ARG A 153 15.53 21.66 -13.58
C ARG A 153 15.16 21.93 -15.05
N GLY A 154 15.42 20.99 -15.95
CA GLY A 154 15.05 21.10 -17.38
C GLY A 154 13.54 21.02 -17.61
N TYR A 155 12.84 20.16 -16.85
CA TYR A 155 11.39 20.10 -16.89
C TYR A 155 10.73 21.39 -16.36
N ALA A 156 11.23 21.90 -15.22
CA ALA A 156 10.72 23.11 -14.61
C ALA A 156 10.94 24.35 -15.50
N SER A 157 12.08 24.47 -16.17
CA SER A 157 12.35 25.59 -17.08
C SER A 157 11.47 25.54 -18.32
N GLY A 158 11.36 24.36 -18.93
CA GLY A 158 10.47 24.14 -20.07
C GLY A 158 9.01 24.44 -19.72
N ARG A 159 8.57 24.08 -18.50
CA ARG A 159 7.21 24.37 -18.03
C ARG A 159 7.01 25.85 -17.73
N TRP A 160 7.98 26.49 -17.09
CA TRP A 160 7.92 27.92 -16.77
C TRP A 160 7.61 28.78 -18.00
N ASN A 161 8.26 28.47 -19.12
CA ASN A 161 8.08 29.21 -20.38
C ASN A 161 6.70 29.04 -21.01
N ARG A 162 5.96 27.99 -20.66
CA ARG A 162 4.59 27.74 -21.13
C ARG A 162 3.51 28.37 -20.25
N LEU A 163 3.87 28.89 -19.08
CA LEU A 163 2.92 29.53 -18.17
C LEU A 163 2.51 30.91 -18.70
N SER A 164 1.24 31.25 -18.54
CA SER A 164 0.76 32.61 -18.77
C SER A 164 1.33 33.57 -17.73
N GLU A 165 1.31 34.87 -18.03
CA GLU A 165 1.87 35.87 -17.13
C GLU A 165 1.16 35.94 -15.77
N ARG A 166 -0.17 35.75 -15.76
CA ARG A 166 -0.93 35.67 -14.50
C ARG A 166 -0.49 34.48 -13.64
N GLN A 167 -0.19 33.34 -14.26
CA GLN A 167 0.28 32.15 -13.54
C GLN A 167 1.69 32.34 -12.99
N LYS A 168 2.59 32.99 -13.74
CA LYS A 168 3.95 33.31 -13.28
C LYS A 168 3.90 34.25 -12.06
N VAL A 169 3.09 35.31 -12.12
CA VAL A 169 2.90 36.24 -11.00
C VAL A 169 2.31 35.53 -9.77
N PHE A 170 1.29 34.68 -9.96
CA PHE A 170 0.72 33.88 -8.87
C PHE A 170 1.77 33.00 -8.17
N ILE A 171 2.60 32.30 -8.95
CA ILE A 171 3.67 31.46 -8.41
C ILE A 171 4.73 32.28 -7.69
N GLN A 172 5.18 33.39 -8.28
CA GLN A 172 6.17 34.29 -7.68
C GLN A 172 5.71 34.80 -6.31
N ASN A 173 4.46 35.21 -6.21
CA ASN A 173 3.86 35.66 -4.95
C ASN A 173 3.72 34.51 -3.94
N ARG A 174 3.37 33.30 -4.39
CA ARG A 174 3.14 32.15 -3.50
C ARG A 174 4.44 31.50 -2.99
N LEU A 175 5.48 31.51 -3.80
CA LEU A 175 6.78 30.88 -3.50
C LEU A 175 7.86 31.90 -3.08
N GLU A 176 7.50 33.18 -2.99
CA GLU A 176 8.39 34.28 -2.61
C GLU A 176 9.70 34.28 -3.44
N CYS A 177 9.54 34.20 -4.75
CA CYS A 177 10.61 34.13 -5.72
C CYS A 177 10.40 35.14 -6.86
N CYS A 178 11.46 35.45 -7.59
CA CYS A 178 11.42 36.43 -8.66
C CYS A 178 12.10 35.91 -9.93
N GLY A 179 11.41 36.00 -11.06
CA GLY A 179 11.86 35.40 -12.31
C GLY A 179 12.06 33.89 -12.19
N TYR A 180 12.49 33.22 -13.26
CA TYR A 180 12.86 31.81 -13.17
C TYR A 180 14.27 31.66 -12.64
N SER A 181 15.22 32.36 -13.25
CA SER A 181 16.63 32.28 -12.88
C SER A 181 17.02 33.33 -11.85
N ASN A 182 16.53 34.57 -11.99
CA ASN A 182 16.93 35.70 -11.16
C ASN A 182 15.88 36.83 -11.16
N SER A 183 16.12 37.91 -10.42
CA SER A 183 15.15 39.02 -10.39
C SER A 183 15.04 39.79 -11.71
N SER A 184 16.02 39.63 -12.63
CA SER A 184 16.04 40.29 -13.93
C SER A 184 15.11 39.66 -14.98
N ASP A 185 14.80 38.36 -14.91
CA ASP A 185 13.85 37.69 -15.81
C ASP A 185 12.41 37.71 -15.27
N ARG A 186 12.09 38.68 -14.40
CA ARG A 186 10.75 38.89 -13.86
C ARG A 186 9.79 39.37 -14.95
N VAL A 187 8.51 39.09 -14.72
CA VAL A 187 7.45 39.62 -15.57
C VAL A 187 6.50 40.47 -14.74
N GLY A 188 6.02 41.59 -15.30
CA GLY A 188 5.16 42.55 -14.60
C GLY A 188 5.87 43.77 -13.97
N GLY A 189 7.18 43.94 -14.17
CA GLY A 189 7.87 45.23 -14.04
C GLY A 189 8.09 45.81 -12.64
N LYS A 190 7.27 45.53 -11.61
CA LYS A 190 7.47 46.02 -10.23
C LYS A 190 6.88 45.03 -9.21
N GLY A 191 7.61 44.76 -8.11
CA GLY A 191 7.04 44.04 -6.95
C GLY A 191 7.80 42.84 -6.38
N CYS A 192 8.95 42.45 -6.94
CA CYS A 192 9.72 41.35 -6.34
C CYS A 192 10.52 41.78 -5.12
N VAL A 193 10.22 41.18 -3.97
CA VAL A 193 10.95 41.38 -2.70
C VAL A 193 12.18 40.45 -2.59
N SER A 194 12.22 39.38 -3.37
CA SER A 194 13.22 38.30 -3.29
C SER A 194 14.21 38.33 -4.45
N SER A 195 15.50 38.14 -4.17
CA SER A 195 16.57 37.98 -5.18
C SER A 195 16.68 36.55 -5.71
N VAL A 196 15.93 35.60 -5.14
CA VAL A 196 16.01 34.18 -5.48
C VAL A 196 15.09 33.83 -6.64
N GLY A 197 15.66 33.18 -7.67
CA GLY A 197 14.91 32.65 -8.81
C GLY A 197 13.93 31.55 -8.44
N CYS A 198 12.75 31.52 -9.08
CA CYS A 198 11.76 30.47 -8.84
C CYS A 198 12.27 29.07 -9.23
N GLY A 199 13.21 28.97 -10.17
CA GLY A 199 13.86 27.72 -10.57
C GLY A 199 14.55 27.02 -9.40
N ASP A 200 15.27 27.77 -8.56
CA ASP A 200 15.95 27.19 -7.39
C ASP A 200 14.95 26.78 -6.30
N ARG A 201 13.86 27.52 -6.13
CA ARG A 201 12.76 27.11 -5.25
C ARG A 201 12.12 25.81 -5.74
N PHE A 202 11.86 25.68 -7.04
CA PHE A 202 11.31 24.45 -7.62
C PHE A 202 12.24 23.26 -7.45
N VAL A 203 13.55 23.43 -7.64
CA VAL A 203 14.52 22.35 -7.41
C VAL A 203 14.52 21.93 -5.94
N LYS A 204 14.56 22.88 -4.99
CA LYS A 204 14.51 22.57 -3.55
C LYS A 204 13.22 21.86 -3.13
N ILE A 205 12.07 22.30 -3.65
CA ILE A 205 10.78 21.64 -3.43
C ILE A 205 10.82 20.23 -4.03
N GLY A 206 11.30 20.09 -5.26
CA GLY A 206 11.44 18.81 -5.95
C GLY A 206 12.32 17.82 -5.19
N GLU A 207 13.46 18.27 -4.65
CA GLU A 207 14.34 17.46 -3.81
C GLU A 207 13.67 17.03 -2.50
N SER A 208 12.96 17.95 -1.84
CA SER A 208 12.23 17.66 -0.61
C SER A 208 11.12 16.64 -0.84
N VAL A 209 10.34 16.81 -1.91
CA VAL A 209 9.30 15.85 -2.33
C VAL A 209 9.92 14.52 -2.70
N LYS A 210 11.05 14.52 -3.43
CA LYS A 210 11.79 13.30 -3.79
C LYS A 210 12.18 12.51 -2.53
N LEU A 211 12.78 13.16 -1.54
CA LEU A 211 13.19 12.51 -0.30
C LEU A 211 11.98 11.97 0.48
N ALA A 212 10.89 12.74 0.55
CA ALA A 212 9.65 12.31 1.21
C ALA A 212 9.06 11.07 0.52
N VAL A 213 8.97 11.09 -0.81
CA VAL A 213 8.50 9.96 -1.62
C VAL A 213 9.38 8.74 -1.38
N GLN A 214 10.70 8.87 -1.49
CA GLN A 214 11.63 7.75 -1.26
C GLN A 214 11.48 7.16 0.14
N ARG A 215 11.31 7.98 1.17
CA ARG A 215 11.06 7.51 2.54
C ARG A 215 9.78 6.68 2.61
N ILE A 216 8.70 7.14 1.98
CA ILE A 216 7.43 6.40 1.91
C ILE A 216 7.64 5.03 1.23
N TRP A 217 8.32 4.98 0.08
CA TRP A 217 8.60 3.70 -0.62
C TRP A 217 9.37 2.72 0.26
N VAL A 218 10.41 3.17 0.96
CA VAL A 218 11.21 2.33 1.87
C VAL A 218 10.38 1.85 3.06
N SER A 219 9.56 2.73 3.66
CA SER A 219 8.67 2.35 4.76
C SER A 219 7.65 1.30 4.35
N VAL A 220 7.04 1.44 3.17
CA VAL A 220 6.11 0.43 2.64
C VAL A 220 6.83 -0.89 2.37
N PHE A 221 8.02 -0.85 1.77
CA PHE A 221 8.82 -2.05 1.53
C PHE A 221 9.07 -2.83 2.82
N PHE A 222 9.45 -2.12 3.89
CA PHE A 222 9.65 -2.71 5.20
C PHE A 222 8.37 -3.32 5.77
N ILE A 223 7.23 -2.62 5.68
CA ILE A 223 5.92 -3.12 6.15
C ILE A 223 5.53 -4.42 5.44
N VAL A 224 5.67 -4.48 4.11
CA VAL A 224 5.32 -5.68 3.32
C VAL A 224 6.26 -6.84 3.66
N SER A 225 7.57 -6.58 3.78
CA SER A 225 8.56 -7.58 4.19
C SER A 225 8.26 -8.16 5.59
N MET A 226 7.99 -7.29 6.56
CA MET A 226 7.62 -7.71 7.92
C MET A 226 6.31 -8.51 7.93
N SER A 227 5.34 -8.14 7.10
CA SER A 227 4.08 -8.87 6.98
C SER A 227 4.30 -10.30 6.47
N LEU A 228 5.19 -10.50 5.49
CA LEU A 228 5.57 -11.84 5.02
C LEU A 228 6.29 -12.65 6.11
N ALA A 229 7.22 -12.03 6.84
CA ALA A 229 7.93 -12.69 7.94
C ALA A 229 6.97 -13.15 9.06
N ILE A 230 6.02 -12.30 9.45
CA ILE A 230 5.02 -12.65 10.47
C ILE A 230 4.12 -13.79 9.97
N LEU A 231 3.69 -13.74 8.70
CA LEU A 231 2.88 -14.81 8.11
C LEU A 231 3.63 -16.15 8.13
N ALA A 232 4.92 -16.15 7.78
CA ALA A 232 5.76 -17.34 7.84
C ALA A 232 5.86 -17.90 9.27
N ILE A 233 6.13 -17.05 10.26
CA ILE A 233 6.18 -17.44 11.69
C ILE A 233 4.83 -18.02 12.15
N LEU A 234 3.72 -17.43 11.73
CA LEU A 234 2.38 -17.91 12.06
C LEU A 234 2.05 -19.27 11.42
N LYS A 235 2.71 -19.64 10.32
CA LYS A 235 2.53 -20.91 9.61
C LYS A 235 3.45 -22.03 10.09
N MET A 236 4.61 -21.70 10.63
CA MET A 236 5.53 -22.68 11.23
C MET A 236 5.08 -23.19 12.62
N LYS A 237 4.07 -22.55 13.22
CA LYS A 237 3.51 -22.89 14.55
C LYS A 237 2.26 -23.75 14.47
#